data_AF-A0A6P6GDH5-F1
#
_entry.id   AF-A0A6P6GDH5-F1
#
_cell.length_a   1.000
_cell.length_b   1.000
_cell.length_c   1.000
_cell.angle_alpha   90.00
_cell.angle_beta   90.00
_cell.angle_gamma   90.00
#
_symmetry.space_group_name_H-M   'P 1'
#
loop_
_entity.id
_entity.type
_entity.pdbx_description
1 polymer ?
#
loop_
_entity_poly.entity_id
_entity_poly.type
_entity_poly.pdbx_seq_one_letter_code
_entity_poly.pdbx_strand_id
1 'polypeptide(L)'
;MPRNGEAEEAIIAPLLEVTASTVRDQDHERQHQVLAHKVWIESKKLWHIVGPAIFSRICSFSMFAITQAFAGHLGDLELAAISISTTVVVGFNYGLLLGMASALETLCGQAFGAKKYYMLGVYMQRSWIVLIICCALLLPLYFSASPILKLIGQPCEVQPHQPCEVQPHQP
;
A
#
# COMPACT_ATOMS: atom_id res chain seq x y z
N MET A 1 -76.62 14.11 -9.49
CA MET A 1 -76.36 13.34 -8.26
C MET A 1 -75.08 12.54 -8.48
N PRO A 2 -73.96 12.86 -7.83
CA PRO A 2 -72.74 12.07 -7.96
C PRO A 2 -72.91 10.76 -7.22
N ARG A 3 -72.33 9.67 -7.75
CA ARG A 3 -72.40 8.32 -7.19
C ARG A 3 -71.61 8.26 -5.90
N ASN A 4 -72.29 7.87 -4.83
CA ASN A 4 -71.75 7.67 -3.49
C ASN A 4 -70.65 6.60 -3.40
N GLY A 5 -70.34 5.89 -4.49
CA GLY A 5 -69.28 4.88 -4.57
C GLY A 5 -67.90 5.40 -4.99
N GLU A 6 -67.80 6.55 -5.67
CA GLU A 6 -66.51 7.10 -6.13
C GLU A 6 -65.76 7.86 -5.01
N ALA A 7 -66.47 8.29 -3.96
CA ALA A 7 -65.89 9.01 -2.83
C ALA A 7 -65.20 8.10 -1.80
N GLU A 8 -65.59 6.83 -1.70
CA GLU A 8 -65.02 5.87 -0.74
C GLU A 8 -63.72 5.24 -1.29
N GLU A 9 -63.64 5.00 -2.60
CA GLU A 9 -62.44 4.47 -3.27
C GLU A 9 -61.27 5.47 -3.26
N ALA A 10 -61.55 6.78 -3.35
CA ALA A 10 -60.55 7.84 -3.31
C ALA A 10 -59.92 8.06 -1.91
N ILE A 11 -60.57 7.64 -0.82
CA ILE A 11 -60.08 7.80 0.56
C ILE A 11 -59.25 6.58 1.01
N ILE A 12 -59.53 5.38 0.50
CA ILE A 12 -58.84 4.15 0.90
C ILE A 12 -57.49 3.99 0.16
N ALA A 13 -57.41 4.41 -1.11
CA ALA A 13 -56.17 4.38 -1.89
C ALA A 13 -54.96 5.05 -1.20
N PRO A 14 -55.06 6.29 -0.65
CA PRO A 14 -53.92 6.93 0.02
C PRO A 14 -53.51 6.25 1.32
N LEU A 15 -54.43 5.58 2.04
CA LEU A 15 -54.13 4.96 3.34
C LEU A 15 -53.36 3.63 3.18
N LEU A 16 -53.62 2.89 2.10
CA LEU A 16 -52.81 1.72 1.71
C LEU A 16 -51.39 2.12 1.32
N GLU A 17 -51.21 3.25 0.64
CA GLU A 17 -49.90 3.78 0.26
C GLU A 17 -49.11 4.34 1.46
N VAL A 18 -49.78 4.99 2.41
CA VAL A 18 -49.19 5.43 3.69
C VAL A 18 -48.80 4.23 4.56
N THR A 19 -49.62 3.18 4.60
CA THR A 19 -49.31 1.96 5.36
C THR A 19 -48.15 1.21 4.71
N ALA A 20 -48.14 1.08 3.38
CA ALA A 20 -47.06 0.44 2.64
C ALA A 20 -45.74 1.21 2.78
N SER A 21 -45.77 2.55 2.74
CA SER A 21 -44.57 3.38 2.94
C SER A 21 -44.05 3.29 4.38
N THR A 22 -44.93 3.29 5.40
CA THR A 22 -44.54 3.13 6.81
C THR A 22 -43.93 1.75 7.09
N VAL A 23 -44.51 0.68 6.54
CA VAL A 23 -43.97 -0.68 6.67
C VAL A 23 -42.63 -0.80 5.96
N ARG A 24 -42.49 -0.20 4.78
CA ARG A 24 -41.24 -0.21 4.01
C ARG A 24 -40.13 0.58 4.69
N ASP A 25 -40.46 1.70 5.33
CA ASP A 25 -39.54 2.51 6.12
C ASP A 25 -39.09 1.77 7.38
N GLN A 26 -40.01 1.12 8.10
CA GLN A 26 -39.69 0.28 9.26
C GLN A 26 -38.82 -0.94 8.91
N ASP A 27 -39.06 -1.60 7.78
CA ASP A 27 -38.23 -2.72 7.34
C ASP A 27 -36.84 -2.27 6.86
N HIS A 28 -36.73 -1.11 6.22
CA HIS A 28 -35.44 -0.50 5.89
C HIS A 28 -34.65 -0.16 7.15
N GLU A 29 -35.27 0.50 8.15
CA GLU A 29 -34.63 0.82 9.43
C GLU A 29 -34.17 -0.44 10.17
N ARG A 30 -35.02 -1.48 10.25
CA ARG A 30 -34.65 -2.75 10.87
C ARG A 30 -33.52 -3.47 10.12
N GLN A 31 -33.56 -3.50 8.78
CA GLN A 31 -32.46 -4.06 7.99
C GLN A 31 -31.16 -3.29 8.23
N HIS A 32 -31.22 -1.96 8.30
CA HIS A 32 -30.05 -1.12 8.50
C HIS A 32 -29.40 -1.35 9.87
N GLN A 33 -30.20 -1.47 10.92
CA GLN A 33 -29.72 -1.80 12.27
C GLN A 33 -29.06 -3.19 12.33
N VAL A 34 -29.66 -4.20 11.68
CA VAL A 34 -29.11 -5.56 11.63
C VAL A 34 -27.79 -5.59 10.83
N LEU A 35 -27.72 -4.86 9.72
CA LEU A 35 -26.50 -4.75 8.91
C LEU A 35 -25.39 -4.02 9.68
N ALA A 36 -25.70 -2.89 10.32
CA ALA A 36 -24.74 -2.14 11.12
C ALA A 36 -24.16 -2.98 12.26
N HIS A 37 -25.00 -3.75 12.96
CA HIS A 37 -24.56 -4.66 14.01
C HIS A 37 -23.62 -5.75 13.47
N LYS A 38 -23.95 -6.36 12.32
CA LYS A 38 -23.10 -7.36 11.67
C LYS A 38 -21.75 -6.78 11.23
N VAL A 39 -21.76 -5.61 10.59
CA VAL A 39 -20.54 -4.91 10.16
C VAL A 39 -19.66 -4.55 11.36
N TRP A 40 -20.24 -4.12 12.48
CA TRP A 40 -19.50 -3.82 13.70
C TRP A 40 -18.78 -5.05 14.25
N ILE A 41 -19.46 -6.21 14.30
CA ILE A 41 -18.87 -7.47 14.78
C ILE A 41 -17.70 -7.90 13.89
N GLU A 42 -17.90 -7.90 12.58
CA GLU A 42 -16.83 -8.27 11.63
C GLU A 42 -15.66 -7.28 11.66
N SER A 43 -15.93 -5.98 11.80
CA SER A 43 -14.89 -4.96 11.92
C SER A 43 -14.03 -5.16 13.17
N LYS A 44 -14.65 -5.56 14.29
CA LYS A 44 -13.92 -5.83 15.54
C LYS A 44 -12.97 -7.03 15.40
N LYS A 45 -13.37 -8.07 14.63
CA LYS A 45 -12.50 -9.22 14.34
C LYS A 45 -11.32 -8.80 13.45
N LEU A 46 -11.60 -8.01 12.41
CA LEU A 46 -10.55 -7.52 11.50
C LEU A 46 -9.50 -6.69 12.25
N TRP A 47 -9.93 -5.87 13.22
CA TRP A 47 -9.04 -5.04 14.02
C TRP A 47 -7.99 -5.83 14.82
N HIS A 48 -8.33 -7.06 15.23
CA HIS A 48 -7.39 -7.94 15.94
C HIS A 48 -6.20 -8.36 15.05
N ILE A 49 -6.40 -8.44 13.73
CA ILE A 49 -5.38 -8.82 12.76
C ILE A 49 -4.64 -7.57 12.24
N VAL A 50 -5.40 -6.51 11.96
CA VAL A 50 -4.86 -5.28 11.37
C VAL A 50 -4.06 -4.47 12.39
N GLY A 51 -4.43 -4.49 13.68
CA GLY A 51 -3.72 -3.77 14.74
C GLY A 51 -2.22 -4.10 14.81
N PRO A 52 -1.84 -5.39 14.97
CA PRO A 52 -0.44 -5.81 14.94
C PRO A 52 0.27 -5.49 13.62
N ALA A 53 -0.42 -5.59 12.49
CA ALA A 53 0.15 -5.30 11.17
C ALA A 53 0.50 -3.81 11.01
N ILE A 54 -0.38 -2.90 11.45
CA ILE A 54 -0.14 -1.45 11.44
C ILE A 54 1.05 -1.12 12.35
N PHE A 55 1.07 -1.66 13.57
CA PHE A 55 2.16 -1.43 14.51
C PHE A 55 3.50 -1.87 13.94
N SER A 56 3.57 -3.08 13.36
CA SER A 56 4.78 -3.60 12.72
C SER A 56 5.25 -2.71 11.57
N ARG A 57 4.32 -2.17 10.77
CA ARG A 57 4.64 -1.24 9.68
C ARG A 57 5.20 0.09 10.17
N ILE A 58 4.62 0.64 11.23
CA ILE A 58 5.11 1.88 11.85
C ILE A 58 6.53 1.65 12.39
N CYS A 59 6.75 0.59 13.18
CA CYS A 59 8.08 0.27 13.71
C CYS A 59 9.14 0.09 12.61
N SER A 60 8.80 -0.64 11.55
CA SER A 60 9.72 -0.89 10.43
C SER A 60 10.08 0.40 9.70
N PHE A 61 9.09 1.27 9.47
CA PHE A 61 9.32 2.58 8.85
C PHE A 61 10.16 3.50 9.75
N SER A 62 9.89 3.53 11.05
CA SER A 62 10.68 4.30 12.02
C SER A 62 12.14 3.84 12.05
N MET A 63 12.39 2.53 12.10
CA MET A 63 13.75 1.98 12.04
C MET A 63 14.47 2.43 10.77
N PHE A 64 13.81 2.34 9.62
CA PHE A 64 14.35 2.79 8.35
C PHE A 64 14.69 4.29 8.34
N ALA A 65 13.79 5.13 8.85
CA ALA A 65 13.99 6.58 8.94
C ALA A 65 15.17 6.95 9.86
N ILE A 66 15.30 6.27 11.00
CA ILE A 66 16.42 6.47 11.94
C ILE A 66 17.75 6.11 11.26
N THR A 67 17.81 4.98 10.55
CA THR A 67 19.03 4.59 9.81
C THR A 67 19.44 5.63 8.78
N GLN A 68 18.49 6.20 8.04
CA GLN A 68 18.79 7.28 7.09
C GLN A 68 19.25 8.56 7.79
N ALA A 69 18.65 8.91 8.94
CA ALA A 69 19.08 10.07 9.72
C ALA A 69 20.53 9.92 10.20
N PHE A 70 20.94 8.74 10.69
CA PHE A 70 22.33 8.47 11.05
C PHE A 70 23.27 8.55 9.86
N ALA A 71 22.89 7.98 8.71
CA ALA A 71 23.69 8.09 7.48
C ALA A 71 23.88 9.56 7.04
N GLY A 72 22.88 10.42 7.28
CA GLY A 72 22.97 11.86 7.03
C GLY A 72 23.98 12.59 7.92
N HIS A 73 24.23 12.09 9.13
CA HIS A 73 25.27 12.65 10.00
C HIS A 73 26.70 12.23 9.60
N LEU A 74 26.86 11.21 8.75
CA LEU A 74 28.17 10.73 8.29
C LEU A 74 28.73 11.55 7.11
N GLY A 75 27.88 12.23 6.34
CA GLY A 75 28.31 13.10 5.24
C GLY A 75 27.20 13.34 4.21
N ASP A 76 27.22 14.52 3.57
CA ASP A 76 26.23 14.89 2.53
C ASP A 76 26.32 14.00 1.28
N LEU A 77 27.54 13.51 0.97
CA LEU A 77 27.78 12.62 -0.16
C LEU A 77 27.20 11.22 0.07
N GLU A 78 27.47 10.60 1.22
CA GLU A 78 26.87 9.33 1.61
C GLU A 78 25.34 9.45 1.65
N LEU A 79 24.80 10.55 2.18
CA LEU A 79 23.36 10.79 2.22
C LEU A 79 22.74 10.86 0.83
N ALA A 80 23.35 11.59 -0.11
CA ALA A 80 22.88 11.69 -1.49
C ALA A 80 22.91 10.33 -2.21
N ALA A 81 23.99 9.57 -2.04
CA ALA A 81 24.13 8.23 -2.63
C ALA A 81 23.10 7.25 -2.07
N ILE A 82 22.88 7.26 -0.74
CA ILE A 82 21.90 6.41 -0.07
C ILE A 82 20.48 6.83 -0.44
N SER A 83 20.18 8.12 -0.56
CA SER A 83 18.86 8.63 -0.94
C SER A 83 18.47 8.22 -2.37
N ILE A 84 19.38 8.35 -3.33
CA ILE A 84 19.15 7.93 -4.72
C ILE A 84 18.97 6.41 -4.79
N SER A 85 19.88 5.67 -4.15
CA SER A 85 19.82 4.20 -4.08
C SER A 85 18.51 3.73 -3.45
N THR A 86 18.12 4.35 -2.34
CA THR A 86 16.86 4.10 -1.64
C THR A 86 15.67 4.41 -2.52
N THR A 87 15.62 5.55 -3.20
CA THR A 87 14.46 5.95 -4.00
C THR A 87 14.25 5.00 -5.18
N VAL A 88 15.32 4.58 -5.85
CA VAL A 88 15.24 3.62 -6.96
C VAL A 88 14.87 2.22 -6.45
N VAL A 89 15.52 1.74 -5.39
CA VAL A 89 15.27 0.41 -4.83
C VAL A 89 13.88 0.32 -4.22
N VAL A 90 13.50 1.26 -3.38
CA VAL A 90 12.18 1.30 -2.73
C VAL A 90 11.11 1.55 -3.78
N GLY A 91 11.27 2.51 -4.70
CA GLY A 91 10.28 2.77 -5.74
C GLY A 91 9.99 1.54 -6.60
N PHE A 92 11.04 0.86 -7.07
CA PHE A 92 10.89 -0.34 -7.89
C PHE A 92 10.38 -1.54 -7.08
N ASN A 93 11.01 -1.86 -5.94
CA ASN A 93 10.60 -3.02 -5.12
C ASN A 93 9.18 -2.84 -4.59
N TYR A 94 8.87 -1.67 -4.07
CA TYR A 94 7.57 -1.39 -3.50
C TYR A 94 6.50 -1.36 -4.60
N GLY A 95 6.77 -0.76 -5.76
CA GLY A 95 5.84 -0.77 -6.90
C GLY A 95 5.58 -2.19 -7.44
N LEU A 96 6.63 -2.97 -7.70
CA LEU A 96 6.52 -4.34 -8.20
C LEU A 96 5.85 -5.25 -7.15
N LEU A 97 6.28 -5.18 -5.89
CA LEU A 97 5.74 -6.01 -4.82
C LEU A 97 4.28 -5.65 -4.54
N LEU A 98 3.91 -4.36 -4.55
CA LEU A 98 2.52 -3.94 -4.37
C LEU A 98 1.63 -4.40 -5.53
N GLY A 99 2.14 -4.32 -6.77
CA GLY A 99 1.43 -4.84 -7.96
C GLY A 99 1.21 -6.35 -7.88
N MET A 100 2.24 -7.12 -7.52
CA MET A 100 2.11 -8.57 -7.33
C MET A 100 1.23 -8.92 -6.13
N ALA A 101 1.35 -8.20 -5.01
CA ALA A 101 0.53 -8.40 -3.82
C ALA A 101 -0.95 -8.15 -4.09
N SER A 102 -1.30 -7.12 -4.87
CA SER A 102 -2.68 -6.83 -5.27
C SER A 102 -3.26 -7.93 -6.17
N ALA A 103 -2.47 -8.40 -7.15
CA ALA A 103 -2.87 -9.52 -7.99
C ALA A 103 -3.06 -10.81 -7.18
N LEU A 104 -2.16 -11.07 -6.23
CA LEU A 104 -2.26 -12.20 -5.31
C LEU A 104 -3.48 -12.07 -4.41
N GLU A 105 -3.74 -10.94 -3.77
CA GLU A 105 -4.93 -10.75 -2.91
C GLU A 105 -6.22 -11.15 -3.65
N THR A 106 -6.34 -10.71 -4.91
CA THR A 106 -7.48 -11.09 -5.78
C THR A 106 -7.50 -12.60 -6.07
N LEU A 107 -6.39 -13.17 -6.53
CA LEU A 107 -6.29 -14.60 -6.86
C LEU A 107 -6.50 -15.51 -5.62
N CYS A 108 -5.98 -15.09 -4.48
CA CYS A 108 -6.12 -15.75 -3.18
C CYS A 108 -7.58 -15.73 -2.74
N GLY A 109 -8.28 -14.59 -2.87
CA GLY A 109 -9.71 -14.49 -2.59
C GLY A 109 -10.53 -15.44 -3.45
N GLN A 110 -10.22 -15.51 -4.76
CA GLN A 110 -10.89 -16.44 -5.67
C GLN A 110 -10.57 -17.91 -5.37
N ALA A 111 -9.30 -18.26 -5.14
CA ALA A 111 -8.87 -19.63 -4.87
C ALA A 111 -9.36 -20.15 -3.51
N PHE A 112 -9.39 -19.29 -2.49
CA PHE A 112 -9.91 -19.61 -1.16
C PHE A 112 -11.42 -19.82 -1.22
N GLY A 113 -12.17 -18.98 -1.94
CA GLY A 113 -13.60 -19.17 -2.19
C GLY A 113 -13.92 -20.46 -2.95
N ALA A 114 -13.06 -20.88 -3.88
CA ALA A 114 -13.16 -22.14 -4.61
C ALA A 114 -12.58 -23.37 -3.87
N LYS A 115 -12.12 -23.21 -2.62
CA LYS A 115 -11.44 -24.26 -1.80
C LYS A 115 -10.21 -24.90 -2.48
N LYS A 116 -9.53 -24.19 -3.39
CA LYS A 116 -8.35 -24.67 -4.13
C LYS A 116 -7.03 -24.15 -3.51
N TYR A 117 -6.73 -24.60 -2.30
CA TYR A 117 -5.54 -24.15 -1.54
C TYR A 117 -4.20 -24.50 -2.20
N TYR A 118 -4.14 -25.54 -3.03
CA TYR A 118 -2.92 -25.90 -3.75
C TYR A 118 -2.47 -24.81 -4.74
N MET A 119 -3.42 -24.18 -5.44
CA MET A 119 -3.11 -23.14 -6.43
C MET A 119 -2.60 -21.85 -5.78
N LEU A 120 -2.95 -21.60 -4.52
CA LEU A 120 -2.46 -20.47 -3.72
C LEU A 120 -0.93 -20.49 -3.59
N GLY A 121 -0.36 -21.66 -3.29
CA GLY A 121 1.09 -21.82 -3.13
C GLY A 121 1.85 -21.63 -4.44
N VAL A 122 1.29 -22.11 -5.55
CA VAL A 122 1.89 -21.98 -6.88
C VAL A 122 1.99 -20.50 -7.31
N TYR A 123 0.97 -19.69 -7.01
CA TYR A 123 1.02 -18.26 -7.30
C TYR A 123 2.10 -17.52 -6.48
N MET A 124 2.26 -17.89 -5.21
CA MET A 124 3.30 -17.32 -4.35
C MET A 124 4.71 -17.66 -4.86
N GLN A 125 4.94 -18.92 -5.27
CA GLN A 125 6.21 -19.35 -5.83
C GLN A 125 6.55 -18.60 -7.12
N ARG A 126 5.57 -18.41 -8.01
CA ARG A 126 5.77 -17.69 -9.27
C ARG A 126 6.11 -16.21 -9.05
N SER A 127 5.48 -15.58 -8.06
CA SER A 127 5.78 -14.20 -7.64
C SER A 127 7.24 -14.07 -7.14
N TRP A 128 7.70 -15.03 -6.33
CA TRP A 128 9.09 -15.07 -5.86
C TRP A 128 10.09 -15.14 -7.01
N ILE A 129 9.84 -15.99 -8.01
CA ILE A 129 10.72 -16.12 -9.18
C ILE A 129 10.83 -14.79 -9.94
N VAL A 130 9.71 -14.08 -10.15
CA VAL A 130 9.72 -12.76 -10.80
C VAL A 130 10.54 -11.76 -9.99
N LEU A 131 10.43 -11.78 -8.66
CA LEU A 131 11.22 -10.93 -7.78
C LEU A 131 12.73 -11.21 -7.91
N ILE A 132 13.14 -12.49 -7.95
CA ILE A 132 14.54 -12.88 -8.16
C ILE A 132 15.05 -12.39 -9.52
N ILE A 133 14.26 -12.54 -10.59
CA ILE A 133 14.63 -12.08 -11.93
C ILE A 133 14.82 -10.56 -11.93
N CYS A 134 13.90 -9.81 -11.32
CA CYS A 134 14.04 -8.36 -11.23
C CYS A 134 15.26 -7.94 -10.40
N CYS A 135 15.55 -8.61 -9.28
CA CYS A 135 16.80 -8.39 -8.53
C CYS A 135 18.04 -8.67 -9.40
N ALA A 136 18.03 -9.77 -10.15
CA ALA A 136 19.12 -10.12 -11.07
C ALA A 136 19.30 -9.10 -12.20
N LEU A 137 18.22 -8.48 -12.69
CA LEU A 137 18.28 -7.40 -13.69
C LEU A 137 18.74 -6.06 -13.10
N LEU A 138 18.45 -5.80 -11.82
CA LEU A 138 18.91 -4.60 -11.11
C LEU A 138 20.40 -4.64 -10.75
N LEU A 139 20.97 -5.82 -10.55
CA LEU A 139 22.40 -6.03 -10.27
C LEU A 139 23.36 -5.34 -11.28
N PRO A 140 23.24 -5.56 -12.60
CA PRO A 140 24.09 -4.89 -13.58
C PRO A 140 23.80 -3.39 -13.67
N LEU A 141 22.54 -2.97 -13.45
CA LEU A 141 22.15 -1.56 -13.40
C LEU A 141 22.83 -0.84 -12.21
N TYR A 142 22.97 -1.53 -11.08
CA TYR A 142 23.75 -1.06 -9.91
C TYR A 142 25.25 -0.97 -10.20
N PHE A 143 25.80 -1.95 -10.91
CA PHE A 143 27.22 -1.93 -11.29
C PHE A 143 27.53 -0.76 -12.24
N SER A 144 26.59 -0.43 -13.12
CA SER A 144 26.64 0.76 -14.00
C SER A 144 26.24 2.07 -13.31
N ALA A 145 25.67 2.02 -12.09
CA ALA A 145 25.40 3.22 -11.30
C ALA A 145 26.68 3.79 -10.64
N SER A 146 27.69 2.97 -10.39
CA SER A 146 29.00 3.43 -9.88
C SER A 146 29.67 4.53 -10.74
N PRO A 147 29.72 4.44 -12.09
CA PRO A 147 30.25 5.54 -12.91
C PRO A 147 29.32 6.76 -12.97
N ILE A 148 28.00 6.58 -12.87
CA ILE A 148 27.02 7.69 -12.84
C ILE A 148 27.15 8.48 -11.53
N LEU A 149 27.36 7.80 -10.40
CA LEU A 149 27.60 8.42 -9.11
C LEU A 149 28.95 9.16 -9.07
N LYS A 150 29.98 8.63 -9.76
CA LYS A 150 31.25 9.34 -10.02
C LYS A 150 31.06 10.61 -10.86
N LEU A 151 30.10 10.61 -11.78
CA LEU A 151 29.84 11.74 -12.70
C LEU A 151 29.01 12.86 -12.05
N ILE A 152 28.20 12.54 -11.03
CA ILE A 152 27.28 13.49 -10.36
C ILE A 152 27.98 14.30 -9.24
N GLY A 153 29.21 13.98 -8.84
CA GLY A 153 30.08 14.98 -8.18
C GLY A 153 30.88 14.54 -6.95
N GLN A 154 31.96 13.79 -7.16
CA GLN A 154 33.16 14.00 -6.33
C GLN A 154 34.26 14.61 -7.18
N PRO A 155 34.73 15.85 -6.91
CA PRO A 155 36.13 16.13 -7.12
C PRO A 155 36.94 15.13 -6.28
N CYS A 156 38.01 14.61 -6.85
CA CYS A 156 39.00 13.77 -6.20
C CYS A 156 39.31 14.23 -4.76
N GLU A 157 38.82 13.53 -3.76
CA GLU A 157 39.47 13.50 -2.44
C GLU A 157 39.48 12.08 -1.87
N VAL A 158 39.80 11.10 -2.72
CA VAL A 158 40.16 9.76 -2.28
C VAL A 158 41.30 9.22 -3.15
N GLN A 159 42.46 9.86 -3.07
CA GLN A 159 43.74 9.20 -3.29
C GLN A 159 44.51 9.21 -1.96
N PRO A 160 44.79 8.05 -1.32
CA PRO A 160 45.61 7.99 -0.11
C PRO A 160 47.12 8.21 -0.36
N HIS A 161 47.55 8.68 -1.54
CA HIS A 161 48.97 8.81 -1.84
C HIS A 161 49.34 9.96 -2.80
N GLN A 162 48.89 11.19 -2.53
CA GLN A 162 49.59 12.39 -3.00
C GLN A 162 49.73 13.38 -1.84
N PRO A 163 50.96 13.75 -1.42
CA PRO A 163 51.15 14.81 -0.44
C PRO A 163 50.62 16.13 -0.99
N CYS A 164 49.89 16.89 -0.16
CA CYS A 164 49.57 18.28 -0.42
C CYS A 164 50.86 19.05 -0.72
N GLU A 165 51.12 19.36 -1.99
CA GLU A 165 52.10 20.39 -2.33
C GLU A 165 51.52 21.74 -1.90
N VAL A 166 52.16 22.26 -0.87
CA VAL A 166 52.09 23.64 -0.41
C VAL A 166 52.28 24.57 -1.61
N GLN A 167 51.27 25.37 -1.93
CA GLN A 167 51.45 26.49 -2.84
C GLN A 167 51.92 27.70 -1.99
N PRO A 168 53.19 28.14 -2.09
CA PRO A 168 53.62 29.31 -1.39
C PRO A 168 52.98 30.54 -2.04
N HIS A 169 52.27 31.32 -1.23
CA HIS A 169 52.02 32.73 -1.50
C HIS A 169 53.34 33.38 -1.96
N GLN A 170 53.36 33.91 -3.17
CA GLN A 170 54.36 34.88 -3.61
C GLN A 170 53.74 36.29 -3.52
N PRO A 171 54.55 37.31 -3.16
CA PRO A 171 54.12 38.59 -2.62
C PRO A 171 53.47 39.54 -3.63
#